data_AF-A0A2E0SDE0-F1
#
_entry.id   AF-A0A2E0SDE0-F1
#
_cell.length_a   1.000
_cell.length_b   1.000
_cell.length_c   1.000
_cell.angle_alpha   90.00
_cell.angle_beta   90.00
_cell.angle_gamma   90.00
#
_symmetry.space_group_name_H-M   'P 1'
#
loop_
_entity.id
_entity.type
_entity.pdbx_description
1 polymer ?
#
loop_
_entity_poly.entity_id
_entity_poly.type
_entity_poly.pdbx_seq_one_letter_code
_entity_poly.pdbx_strand_id
1 'polypeptide(L)'
;MILSGQEIKKRLGDTINLEPFNEDNLNPNSYNLTLHDEVMVYEEVVLDMRQVNRVRRLKIPESGLVLNPNQLYLGRTVERTETHDLVPMIEGRSSIGRLGLFVHVTAGFGDVGFKGFWTLEMFAVQPVKIYPGVQICQIFYHEVAGDIQEYKSSKYQNNRDIQPSLLYRELNPDAESESPQMTLNFKKTSNADDS
;
A
#
# COMPACT_ATOMS: atom_id res chain seq x y z
N MET A 1 14.14 9.98 -18.32
CA MET A 1 13.75 11.29 -17.76
C MET A 1 12.47 11.09 -16.94
N ILE A 2 11.82 12.13 -16.41
CA ILE A 2 10.52 11.99 -15.69
C ILE A 2 9.39 12.49 -16.58
N LEU A 3 8.24 11.81 -16.56
CA LEU A 3 7.06 12.25 -17.30
C LEU A 3 6.41 13.50 -16.67
N SER A 4 5.95 14.41 -17.52
CA SER A 4 5.02 15.45 -17.09
C SER A 4 3.63 14.87 -16.80
N GLY A 5 2.81 15.59 -16.04
CA GLY A 5 1.40 15.22 -15.81
C GLY A 5 0.61 15.09 -17.12
N GLN A 6 0.87 15.97 -18.09
CA GLN A 6 0.20 15.89 -19.39
C GLN A 6 0.61 14.65 -20.17
N GLU A 7 1.87 14.23 -20.06
CA GLU A 7 2.35 13.00 -20.68
C GLU A 7 1.78 11.77 -19.96
N ILE A 8 1.68 11.79 -18.63
CA ILE A 8 0.95 10.75 -17.87
C ILE A 8 -0.47 10.64 -18.39
N LYS A 9 -1.20 11.76 -18.47
CA LYS A 9 -2.59 11.81 -18.97
C LYS A 9 -2.71 11.24 -20.38
N LYS A 10 -1.78 11.59 -21.27
CA LYS A 10 -1.76 11.13 -22.66
C LYS A 10 -1.55 9.62 -22.79
N ARG A 11 -0.79 9.00 -21.89
CA ARG A 11 -0.50 7.55 -21.90
C ARG A 11 -1.53 6.70 -21.14
N LEU A 12 -2.54 7.32 -20.53
CA LEU A 12 -3.61 6.59 -19.84
C LEU A 12 -4.35 5.66 -20.80
N GLY A 13 -4.50 4.39 -20.41
CA GLY A 13 -5.16 3.34 -21.20
C GLY A 13 -4.29 2.73 -22.30
N ASP A 14 -3.06 3.22 -22.48
CA ASP A 14 -2.06 2.65 -23.40
C ASP A 14 -0.96 1.96 -22.58
N THR A 15 0.05 2.71 -22.14
CA THR A 15 1.16 2.17 -21.35
C THR A 15 1.07 2.47 -19.85
N ILE A 16 0.08 3.27 -19.42
CA ILE A 16 -0.20 3.58 -18.01
C ILE A 16 -1.68 3.31 -17.73
N ASN A 17 -1.99 2.55 -16.68
CA ASN A 17 -3.34 2.47 -16.12
C ASN A 17 -3.37 3.00 -14.68
N LEU A 18 -4.37 3.81 -14.36
CA LEU A 18 -4.65 4.34 -13.04
C LEU A 18 -6.15 4.18 -12.77
N GLU A 19 -6.52 3.36 -11.79
CA GLU A 19 -7.93 3.02 -11.54
C GLU A 19 -8.28 3.11 -10.05
N PRO A 20 -9.18 4.02 -9.65
CA PRO A 20 -9.81 5.07 -10.46
C PRO A 20 -8.86 6.21 -10.83
N PHE A 21 -9.08 6.83 -11.98
CA PHE A 21 -8.42 8.09 -12.36
C PHE A 21 -9.32 9.29 -12.05
N ASN A 22 -8.76 10.33 -11.45
CA ASN A 22 -9.39 11.63 -11.24
C ASN A 22 -8.44 12.74 -11.72
N GLU A 23 -8.89 13.55 -12.67
CA GLU A 23 -8.07 14.62 -13.24
C GLU A 23 -7.60 15.65 -12.20
N ASP A 24 -8.37 15.89 -11.14
CA ASP A 24 -8.01 16.82 -10.06
C ASP A 24 -6.79 16.35 -9.25
N ASN A 25 -6.43 15.06 -9.36
CA ASN A 25 -5.26 14.49 -8.71
C ASN A 25 -3.99 14.62 -9.59
N LEU A 26 -4.10 15.09 -10.84
CA LEU A 26 -2.98 15.22 -11.75
C LEU A 26 -2.15 16.47 -11.43
N ASN A 27 -0.84 16.29 -11.23
CA ASN A 27 0.12 17.36 -10.94
C ASN A 27 1.00 17.64 -12.17
N PRO A 28 1.86 18.68 -12.16
CA PRO A 28 2.76 18.97 -13.29
C PRO A 28 3.68 17.83 -13.74
N ASN A 29 4.06 16.92 -12.83
CA ASN A 29 5.00 15.82 -13.09
C ASN A 29 4.70 14.55 -12.26
N SER A 30 3.49 14.43 -11.73
CA SER A 30 3.07 13.31 -10.90
C SER A 30 1.54 13.19 -10.87
N TYR A 31 1.02 12.19 -10.18
CA TYR A 31 -0.39 12.01 -9.90
C TYR A 31 -0.57 11.68 -8.41
N ASN A 32 -1.46 12.36 -7.70
CA ASN A 32 -1.73 12.09 -6.28
C ASN A 32 -2.53 10.79 -6.12
N LEU A 33 -2.07 9.91 -5.24
CA LEU A 33 -2.77 8.69 -4.84
C LEU A 33 -3.43 8.89 -3.47
N THR A 34 -4.58 8.27 -3.26
CA THR A 34 -5.41 8.45 -2.07
C THR A 34 -5.32 7.27 -1.12
N LEU A 35 -5.46 7.54 0.18
CA LEU A 35 -5.37 6.52 1.23
C LEU A 35 -6.63 5.66 1.30
N HIS A 36 -6.47 4.34 1.28
CA HIS A 36 -7.58 3.42 1.55
C HIS A 36 -8.07 3.54 3.00
N ASP A 37 -9.28 3.07 3.29
CA ASP A 37 -9.96 3.28 4.56
C ASP A 37 -9.61 2.25 5.65
N GLU A 38 -8.57 1.45 5.42
CA GLU A 38 -8.02 0.46 6.35
C GLU A 38 -6.50 0.55 6.42
N VAL A 39 -5.95 0.19 7.58
CA VAL A 39 -4.53 -0.08 7.78
C VAL A 39 -4.34 -1.40 8.54
N MET A 40 -3.15 -1.98 8.47
CA MET A 40 -2.73 -3.13 9.26
C MET A 40 -1.59 -2.75 10.19
N VAL A 41 -1.51 -3.41 11.34
CA VAL A 41 -0.36 -3.36 12.23
C VAL A 41 0.06 -4.78 12.60
N TYR A 42 1.36 -5.00 12.79
CA TYR A 42 1.85 -6.26 13.32
C TYR A 42 1.48 -6.42 14.80
N GLU A 43 1.23 -7.66 15.21
CA GLU A 43 0.93 -7.98 16.62
C GLU A 43 2.18 -8.34 17.41
N GLU A 44 3.24 -8.81 16.74
CA GLU A 44 4.50 -9.18 17.35
C GLU A 44 5.35 -7.94 17.71
N VAL A 45 6.08 -8.04 18.82
CA VAL A 45 7.10 -7.05 19.19
C VAL A 45 8.38 -7.25 18.38
N VAL A 46 8.73 -8.50 18.09
CA VAL A 46 9.89 -8.87 17.27
C VAL A 46 9.38 -9.49 15.98
N LEU A 47 9.73 -8.87 14.85
CA LEU A 47 9.38 -9.40 13.53
C LEU A 47 10.47 -10.33 13.05
N ASP A 48 10.12 -11.59 12.77
CA ASP A 48 11.04 -12.56 12.15
C ASP A 48 10.78 -12.62 10.65
N MET A 49 11.80 -12.29 9.86
CA MET A 49 11.76 -12.36 8.40
C MET A 49 11.60 -13.78 7.84
N ARG A 50 11.84 -14.83 8.65
CA ARG A 50 11.67 -16.24 8.27
C ARG A 50 10.30 -16.81 8.63
N GLN A 51 9.41 -16.01 9.24
CA GLN A 51 8.11 -16.46 9.69
C GLN A 51 7.00 -15.55 9.18
N VAL A 52 5.78 -16.09 9.18
CA VAL A 52 4.58 -15.28 9.00
C VAL A 52 4.33 -14.52 10.30
N ASN A 53 4.36 -13.19 10.24
CA ASN A 53 4.05 -12.33 11.38
C ASN A 53 2.54 -12.02 11.37
N ARG A 54 1.88 -12.06 12.53
CA ARG A 54 0.44 -11.80 12.62
C ARG A 54 0.15 -10.33 12.45
N VAL A 55 -0.99 -10.06 11.85
CA VAL A 55 -1.45 -8.70 11.59
C VAL A 55 -2.89 -8.56 12.01
N ARG A 56 -3.22 -7.38 12.56
CA ARG A 56 -4.60 -6.97 12.81
C ARG A 56 -4.94 -5.76 11.97
N ARG A 57 -6.19 -5.70 11.52
CA ARG A 57 -6.74 -4.58 10.74
C ARG A 57 -7.33 -3.52 11.65
N LEU A 58 -7.19 -2.27 11.19
CA LEU A 58 -7.77 -1.09 11.80
C LEU A 58 -8.51 -0.33 10.70
N LYS A 59 -9.80 -0.08 10.92
CA LYS A 59 -10.56 0.86 10.09
C LYS A 59 -10.12 2.29 10.41
N ILE A 60 -10.00 3.13 9.38
CA ILE A 60 -9.87 4.58 9.55
C ILE A 60 -11.28 5.17 9.56
N PRO A 61 -11.80 5.66 10.71
CA PRO A 61 -13.12 6.29 10.75
C PRO A 61 -13.12 7.62 9.98
N GLU A 62 -14.29 8.10 9.60
CA GLU A 62 -14.44 9.46 9.04
C GLU A 62 -13.94 10.55 10.00
N SER A 63 -14.03 10.31 11.31
CA SER A 63 -13.50 11.20 12.37
C SER A 63 -11.96 11.17 12.48
N GLY A 64 -11.31 10.28 11.74
CA GLY A 64 -9.87 10.10 11.65
C GLY A 64 -9.29 9.08 12.62
N LEU A 65 -8.13 8.53 12.27
CA LEU A 65 -7.34 7.61 13.08
C LEU A 65 -6.03 8.29 13.48
N VAL A 66 -5.65 8.25 14.76
CA VAL A 66 -4.35 8.77 15.20
C VAL A 66 -3.30 7.67 15.05
N LEU A 67 -2.30 7.92 14.21
CA LEU A 67 -1.09 7.12 14.13
C LEU A 67 -0.13 7.56 15.23
N ASN A 68 0.36 6.61 16.02
CA ASN A 68 1.30 6.88 17.10
C ASN A 68 2.76 6.65 16.65
N PRO A 69 3.72 7.35 17.25
CA PRO A 69 5.14 7.07 17.03
C PRO A 69 5.54 5.65 17.42
N ASN A 70 6.67 5.17 16.88
CA ASN A 70 7.25 3.84 17.15
C ASN A 70 6.37 2.65 16.73
N GLN A 71 5.38 2.88 15.86
CA GLN A 71 4.54 1.84 15.29
C GLN A 71 4.53 1.98 13.76
N LEU A 72 4.69 0.85 13.07
CA LEU A 72 4.50 0.76 11.62
C LEU A 72 3.03 0.49 11.33
N TYR A 73 2.45 1.27 10.41
CA TYR A 73 1.11 1.05 9.88
C TYR A 73 1.22 0.74 8.39
N LEU A 74 0.78 -0.46 7.99
CA LEU A 74 0.70 -0.82 6.58
C LEU A 74 -0.64 -0.36 6.03
N GLY A 75 -0.63 0.58 5.09
CA GLY A 75 -1.81 1.00 4.34
C GLY A 75 -1.74 0.52 2.91
N ARG A 76 -2.72 0.94 2.11
CA ARG A 76 -2.60 0.91 0.65
C ARG A 76 -3.23 2.13 0.02
N THR A 77 -2.89 2.36 -1.25
CA THR A 77 -3.61 3.32 -2.09
C THR A 77 -5.00 2.79 -2.47
N VAL A 78 -5.93 3.71 -2.72
CA VAL A 78 -7.22 3.39 -3.34
C VAL A 78 -7.02 3.06 -4.81
N GLU A 79 -6.13 3.79 -5.48
CA GLU A 79 -5.87 3.61 -6.90
C GLU A 79 -4.94 2.42 -7.12
N ARG A 80 -5.34 1.61 -8.08
CA ARG A 80 -4.56 0.52 -8.65
C ARG A 80 -3.79 1.07 -9.85
N THR A 81 -2.50 0.80 -9.91
CA THR A 81 -1.64 1.32 -10.98
C THR A 81 -1.04 0.19 -11.81
N GLU A 82 -0.71 0.49 -13.06
CA GLU A 82 0.00 -0.39 -13.99
C GLU A 82 0.82 0.45 -14.95
N THR A 83 2.02 -0.02 -15.30
CA THR A 83 2.76 0.53 -16.44
C THR A 83 3.67 -0.52 -17.07
N HIS A 84 3.88 -0.45 -18.40
CA HIS A 84 4.61 -1.46 -19.17
C HIS A 84 5.96 -1.00 -19.72
N ASP A 85 6.24 0.30 -19.71
CA ASP A 85 7.44 0.89 -20.31
C ASP A 85 8.16 1.90 -19.39
N LEU A 86 7.67 2.05 -18.16
CA LEU A 86 8.16 3.05 -17.21
C LEU A 86 8.44 2.42 -15.85
N VAL A 87 9.35 3.04 -15.11
CA VAL A 87 9.60 2.77 -13.70
C VAL A 87 8.69 3.69 -12.88
N PRO A 88 7.62 3.16 -12.25
CA PRO A 88 6.81 3.96 -11.36
C PRO A 88 7.51 4.17 -10.02
N MET A 89 7.36 5.36 -9.43
CA MET A 89 7.86 5.65 -8.10
C MET A 89 6.83 6.41 -7.29
N ILE A 90 6.65 6.05 -6.02
CA ILE A 90 5.82 6.79 -5.07
C ILE A 90 6.66 7.63 -4.12
N GLU A 91 6.17 8.83 -3.82
CA GLU A 91 6.75 9.71 -2.81
C GLU A 91 5.69 10.34 -1.93
N GLY A 92 6.09 10.72 -0.72
CA GLY A 92 5.26 11.53 0.16
C GLY A 92 4.91 12.88 -0.47
N ARG A 93 3.77 13.43 -0.10
CA ARG A 93 3.45 14.84 -0.40
C ARG A 93 4.14 15.72 0.63
N SER A 94 4.66 16.88 0.20
CA SER A 94 5.37 17.79 1.12
C SER A 94 4.51 18.18 2.33
N SER A 95 3.21 18.42 2.13
CA SER A 95 2.29 18.74 3.24
C SER A 95 2.14 17.61 4.26
N ILE A 96 2.18 16.35 3.81
CA ILE A 96 2.12 15.16 4.68
C ILE A 96 3.44 15.01 5.44
N GLY A 97 4.58 15.12 4.75
CA GLY A 97 5.90 15.06 5.35
C GLY A 97 6.14 16.15 6.41
N ARG A 98 5.56 17.35 6.22
CA ARG A 98 5.63 18.45 7.21
C ARG A 98 4.89 18.18 8.51
N LEU A 99 3.97 17.21 8.55
CA LEU A 99 3.36 16.70 9.78
C LEU A 99 4.23 15.63 10.45
N GLY A 100 5.36 15.26 9.84
CA GLY A 100 6.23 14.17 10.30
C GLY A 100 5.67 12.79 9.95
N LEU A 101 4.83 12.66 8.92
CA LEU A 101 4.34 11.37 8.45
C LEU A 101 5.12 10.91 7.21
N PHE A 102 5.82 9.78 7.35
CA PHE A 102 6.39 9.02 6.25
C PHE A 102 5.32 8.10 5.67
N VAL A 103 5.28 7.95 4.34
CA VAL A 103 4.30 7.10 3.64
C VAL A 103 4.91 5.83 3.06
N HIS A 104 6.23 5.81 2.93
CA HIS A 104 7.08 4.65 2.69
C HIS A 104 8.34 4.82 3.55
N VAL A 105 8.96 3.72 3.98
CA VAL A 105 10.20 3.78 4.77
C VAL A 105 11.42 3.63 3.86
N THR A 106 11.35 2.70 2.90
CA THR A 106 12.50 2.40 2.02
C THR A 106 12.14 2.13 0.56
N ALA A 107 10.93 1.67 0.27
CA ALA A 107 10.58 1.10 -1.03
C ALA A 107 9.59 2.00 -1.81
N GLY A 108 10.03 3.18 -2.21
CA GLY A 108 9.29 4.04 -3.14
C GLY A 108 9.40 3.62 -4.61
N PHE A 109 10.34 2.74 -4.96
CA PHE A 109 10.62 2.29 -6.32
C PHE A 109 9.73 1.10 -6.71
N GLY A 110 9.07 1.17 -7.86
CA GLY A 110 8.33 0.05 -8.45
C GLY A 110 8.96 -0.44 -9.73
N ASP A 111 8.80 -1.74 -9.99
CA ASP A 111 9.31 -2.37 -11.20
C ASP A 111 8.41 -2.08 -12.42
N VAL A 112 9.02 -2.03 -13.61
CA VAL A 112 8.29 -1.99 -14.88
C VAL A 112 7.40 -3.24 -14.99
N GLY A 113 6.13 -3.07 -15.34
CA GLY A 113 5.15 -4.17 -15.37
C GLY A 113 4.46 -4.44 -14.03
N PHE A 114 4.82 -3.75 -12.94
CA PHE A 114 4.06 -3.87 -11.69
C PHE A 114 2.60 -3.42 -11.87
N LYS A 115 1.68 -4.21 -11.31
CA LYS A 115 0.24 -4.08 -11.50
C LYS A 115 -0.49 -4.34 -10.18
N GLY A 116 -0.91 -3.30 -9.46
CA GLY A 116 -1.56 -3.48 -8.16
C GLY A 116 -1.79 -2.19 -7.38
N PHE A 117 -2.22 -2.33 -6.12
CA PHE A 117 -2.25 -1.23 -5.17
C PHE A 117 -0.86 -1.05 -4.57
N TRP A 118 -0.50 0.18 -4.25
CA TRP A 118 0.76 0.47 -3.55
C TRP A 118 0.56 0.24 -2.07
N THR A 119 1.38 -0.61 -1.48
CA THR A 119 1.45 -0.75 -0.03
C THR A 119 2.19 0.45 0.54
N LEU A 120 1.62 1.07 1.56
CA LEU A 120 2.18 2.24 2.23
C LEU A 120 2.78 1.80 3.56
N GLU A 121 4.05 2.07 3.79
CA GLU A 121 4.76 1.78 5.05
C GLU A 121 4.75 3.06 5.89
N MET A 122 3.62 3.32 6.55
CA MET A 122 3.41 4.59 7.22
C MET A 122 4.03 4.61 8.63
N PHE A 123 4.83 5.64 8.88
CA PHE A 123 5.51 5.87 10.16
C PHE A 123 5.40 7.34 10.54
N ALA A 124 4.93 7.62 11.76
CA ALA A 124 4.72 8.97 12.25
C ALA A 124 5.80 9.35 13.28
N VAL A 125 6.45 10.50 13.10
CA VAL A 125 7.43 11.05 14.07
C VAL A 125 6.71 11.59 15.31
N GLN A 126 5.54 12.20 15.09
CA GLN A 126 4.64 12.70 16.11
C GLN A 126 3.28 12.02 15.95
N PRO A 127 2.38 12.05 16.96
CA PRO A 127 1.02 11.60 16.75
C PRO A 127 0.35 12.38 15.60
N VAL A 128 -0.03 11.68 14.52
CA VAL A 128 -0.65 12.29 13.33
C VAL A 128 -2.02 11.68 13.12
N LYS A 129 -3.06 12.52 13.03
CA LYS A 129 -4.39 12.07 12.67
C LYS A 129 -4.54 12.00 11.14
N ILE A 130 -4.89 10.82 10.64
CA ILE A 130 -5.12 10.54 9.22
C ILE A 130 -6.61 10.30 8.95
N TYR A 131 -7.01 10.45 7.69
CA TYR A 131 -8.39 10.32 7.23
C TYR A 131 -8.44 9.46 5.96
N PRO A 132 -9.51 8.67 5.75
CA PRO A 132 -9.66 7.90 4.53
C PRO A 132 -9.82 8.84 3.32
N GLY A 133 -9.34 8.42 2.16
CA GLY A 133 -9.46 9.16 0.90
C GLY A 133 -8.56 10.39 0.76
N VAL A 134 -7.77 10.74 1.79
CA VAL A 134 -6.80 11.83 1.66
C VAL A 134 -5.78 11.48 0.57
N GLN A 135 -5.45 12.44 -0.30
CA GLN A 135 -4.29 12.35 -1.18
C GLN A 135 -3.02 12.20 -0.32
N ILE A 136 -2.51 10.99 -0.18
CA ILE A 136 -1.51 10.64 0.84
C ILE A 136 -0.08 10.67 0.28
N CYS A 137 0.07 10.18 -0.94
CA CYS A 137 1.32 10.16 -1.67
C CYS A 137 1.08 10.58 -3.12
N GLN A 138 2.14 10.59 -3.91
CA GLN A 138 2.08 10.87 -5.34
C GLN A 138 2.94 9.86 -6.08
N ILE A 139 2.50 9.44 -7.26
CA ILE A 139 3.25 8.60 -8.19
C ILE A 139 3.79 9.42 -9.35
N PHE A 140 5.03 9.15 -9.74
CA PHE A 140 5.65 9.68 -10.96
C PHE A 140 6.37 8.56 -11.68
N TYR A 141 6.73 8.80 -12.94
CA TYR A 141 7.22 7.77 -13.83
C TYR A 141 8.55 8.19 -14.43
N HIS A 142 9.54 7.30 -14.31
CA HIS A 142 10.82 7.41 -14.97
C HIS A 142 10.83 6.59 -16.25
N GLU A 143 11.35 7.18 -17.33
CA GLU A 143 11.73 6.41 -18.50
C GLU A 143 12.95 5.53 -18.17
N VAL A 144 12.93 4.31 -18.69
CA VAL A 144 14.01 3.34 -18.63
C VAL A 144 14.67 3.21 -20.00
N ALA A 145 15.99 2.98 -20.04
CA ALA A 145 16.75 2.81 -21.27
C ALA A 145 17.26 1.37 -21.40
N GLY A 146 17.28 0.85 -22.63
CA GLY A 146 17.66 -0.53 -22.93
C GLY A 146 16.46 -1.47 -23.03
N ASP A 147 16.72 -2.76 -23.17
CA ASP A 147 15.68 -3.79 -23.22
C ASP A 147 14.98 -3.91 -21.86
N ILE A 148 13.65 -4.00 -21.90
CA ILE A 148 12.81 -4.09 -20.70
C ILE A 148 12.45 -5.54 -20.42
N GLN A 149 12.64 -5.97 -19.18
CA GLN A 149 12.05 -7.20 -18.65
C GLN A 149 11.01 -6.83 -17.61
N GLU A 150 9.74 -7.14 -17.89
CA GLU A 150 8.65 -6.85 -16.96
C GLU A 150 8.70 -7.71 -15.69
N TYR A 151 8.21 -7.11 -14.61
CA TYR A 151 8.01 -7.74 -13.31
C TYR A 151 7.01 -8.89 -13.36
N LYS A 152 7.51 -10.10 -13.08
CA LYS A 152 6.72 -11.32 -12.96
C LYS A 152 7.05 -11.99 -11.63
N SER A 153 6.22 -11.75 -10.62
CA SER A 153 6.41 -12.28 -9.27
C SER A 153 5.09 -12.77 -8.70
N SER A 154 5.13 -13.86 -7.93
CA SER A 154 3.97 -14.36 -7.17
C SER A 154 3.81 -13.70 -5.80
N LYS A 155 4.71 -12.78 -5.41
CA LYS A 155 4.65 -12.13 -4.09
C LYS A 155 3.63 -11.00 -4.06
N TYR A 156 3.83 -9.96 -4.86
CA TYR A 156 3.05 -8.71 -4.73
C TYR A 156 2.35 -8.27 -6.02
N GLN A 157 2.59 -8.95 -7.13
CA GLN A 157 1.94 -8.67 -8.41
C GLN A 157 0.44 -8.98 -8.32
N ASN A 158 -0.40 -8.17 -8.96
CA ASN A 158 -1.86 -8.33 -8.95
C ASN A 158 -2.49 -8.32 -7.54
N ASN A 159 -1.84 -7.68 -6.56
CA ASN A 159 -2.39 -7.57 -5.23
C ASN A 159 -3.79 -6.91 -5.25
N ARG A 160 -4.63 -7.31 -4.29
CA ARG A 160 -6.02 -6.84 -4.16
C ARG A 160 -6.32 -6.19 -2.82
N ASP A 161 -5.33 -6.12 -1.94
CA ASP A 161 -5.50 -5.74 -0.54
C ASP A 161 -4.14 -5.30 0.03
N ILE A 162 -4.13 -4.75 1.25
CA ILE A 162 -2.92 -4.42 2.01
C ILE A 162 -2.09 -5.70 2.17
N GLN A 163 -0.81 -5.65 1.79
CA GLN A 163 0.07 -6.82 1.84
C GLN A 163 1.03 -6.71 3.03
N PRO A 164 1.03 -7.68 3.96
CA PRO A 164 2.15 -7.85 4.87
C PRO A 164 3.39 -8.35 4.10
N SER A 165 4.55 -8.32 4.74
CA SER A 165 5.77 -8.85 4.14
C SER A 165 5.66 -10.34 3.85
N LEU A 166 6.03 -10.74 2.63
CA LEU A 166 6.14 -12.13 2.19
C LEU A 166 7.60 -12.60 2.11
N LEU A 167 8.53 -11.89 2.77
CA LEU A 167 9.96 -12.22 2.75
C LEU A 167 10.24 -13.64 3.26
N TYR A 168 9.40 -14.18 4.15
CA TYR A 168 9.52 -15.56 4.62
C TYR A 168 9.48 -16.57 3.48
N ARG A 169 8.80 -16.29 2.35
CA ARG A 169 8.78 -17.21 1.19
C ARG A 169 10.14 -17.39 0.54
N GLU A 170 11.06 -16.44 0.75
CA GLU A 170 12.45 -16.54 0.28
C GLU A 170 13.32 -17.30 1.27
N LEU A 171 13.09 -17.07 2.57
CA LEU A 171 13.98 -17.53 3.63
C LEU A 171 13.54 -18.84 4.29
N ASN A 172 12.26 -19.17 4.16
CA ASN A 172 11.60 -20.36 4.69
C ASN A 172 10.35 -20.71 3.85
N PRO A 173 10.54 -21.29 2.65
CA PRO A 173 9.44 -21.60 1.73
C PRO A 173 8.39 -22.58 2.29
N ASP A 174 8.79 -23.38 3.28
CA ASP A 174 7.94 -24.38 3.92
C ASP A 174 7.13 -23.83 5.11
N ALA A 175 7.25 -22.53 5.42
CA ALA A 175 6.44 -21.90 6.46
C ALA A 175 4.96 -21.95 6.08
N GLU A 176 4.15 -22.68 6.86
CA GLU A 176 2.71 -22.76 6.65
C GLU A 176 2.07 -21.38 6.85
N SER A 177 1.35 -20.90 5.84
CA SER A 177 0.55 -19.69 5.94
C SER A 177 -0.80 -20.02 6.60
N GLU A 178 -0.81 -20.40 7.87
CA GLU A 178 -2.05 -20.23 8.63
C GLU A 178 -2.39 -18.74 8.57
N SER A 179 -3.60 -18.44 8.11
CA SER A 179 -4.05 -17.06 7.87
C SER A 179 -3.70 -16.21 9.10
N PRO A 180 -2.91 -15.13 8.97
CA PRO A 180 -2.43 -14.38 10.13
C PRO A 180 -3.56 -13.65 10.89
N GLN A 181 -4.79 -13.74 10.39
CA GLN A 181 -6.00 -13.28 11.05
C GLN A 181 -6.64 -14.44 11.82
N MET A 182 -6.65 -14.35 13.16
CA MET A 182 -7.52 -15.21 13.96
C MET A 182 -8.99 -14.89 13.67
N THR A 183 -9.71 -15.79 13.02
CA THR A 183 -11.18 -15.76 13.00
C THR A 183 -11.69 -16.28 14.34
N LEU A 184 -12.15 -15.36 15.22
CA LEU A 184 -12.86 -15.76 16.43
C LEU A 184 -14.21 -16.39 16.03
N ASN A 185 -14.29 -17.71 16.12
CA ASN A 185 -15.54 -18.45 15.97
C ASN A 185 -16.42 -18.22 17.20
N PHE A 186 -17.27 -17.19 17.15
CA PHE A 186 -18.38 -17.08 18.09
C PHE A 186 -19.38 -18.20 17.77
N LYS A 187 -19.23 -19.36 18.42
CA LYS A 187 -20.32 -20.33 18.50
C LYS A 187 -21.53 -19.60 19.10
N LYS A 188 -22.60 -19.46 18.33
CA LYS A 188 -23.92 -19.09 18.85
C LYS A 188 -24.27 -20.08 19.95
N THR A 189 -24.18 -19.68 21.20
CA THR A 189 -24.91 -20.34 22.29
C THR A 189 -26.39 -20.12 22.01
N SER A 190 -27.03 -21.12 21.41
CA SER A 190 -28.48 -21.24 21.42
C SER A 190 -28.92 -21.47 22.86
N ASN A 191 -29.44 -20.43 23.52
CA ASN A 191 -30.27 -20.63 24.70
C ASN A 191 -31.59 -21.18 24.20
N ALA A 192 -31.71 -22.50 24.22
CA ALA A 192 -32.99 -23.17 24.38
C ALA A 192 -33.19 -23.32 25.90
N ASP A 193 -33.96 -22.43 26.49
CA ASP A 193 -34.66 -22.71 27.73
C ASP A 193 -36.15 -22.78 27.38
N ASP A 194 -36.59 -24.01 27.14
CA ASP A 194 -37.97 -24.45 27.28
C ASP A 194 -38.28 -24.52 28.78
N SER A 195 -39.18 -23.65 29.26
CA SER A 195 -40.16 -23.95 30.32
C SER A 195 -41.20 -22.85 30.43
#